data_AF-A0A6N2Y2C8-F1
#
_entry.id   AF-A0A6N2Y2C8-F1
#
_cell.length_a   1.000
_cell.length_b   1.000
_cell.length_c   1.000
_cell.angle_alpha   90.00
_cell.angle_beta   90.00
_cell.angle_gamma   90.00
#
_symmetry.space_group_name_H-M   'P 1'
#
loop_
_entity.id
_entity.type
_entity.pdbx_description
1 polymer ?
#
loop_
_entity_poly.entity_id
_entity_poly.type
_entity_poly.pdbx_seq_one_letter_code
_entity_poly.pdbx_strand_id
1 'polypeptide(L)' 'MKIEFKMSYKLGLLEFKVGDQLEISKNTIFESINDKYYMLILKGLRYDLLKEDIKIIQ' A
#
# COMPACT_ATOMS: atom_id res chain seq x y z
N MET A 1 -7.87 -9.40 -1.75
CA MET A 1 -7.08 -8.32 -2.36
C MET A 1 -5.79 -8.13 -1.62
N LYS A 2 -4.69 -8.08 -2.39
CA LYS A 2 -3.34 -7.77 -1.92
C LYS A 2 -2.78 -6.63 -2.76
N ILE A 3 -1.83 -5.90 -2.21
CA ILE A 3 -0.96 -5.02 -2.98
C ILE A 3 0.44 -5.61 -2.98
N GLU A 4 1.10 -5.62 -4.12
CA GLU A 4 2.51 -6.00 -4.28
C GLU A 4 3.32 -4.74 -4.53
N PHE A 5 4.43 -4.59 -3.81
CA PHE A 5 5.32 -3.44 -3.95
C PHE A 5 6.31 -3.67 -5.09
N LYS A 6 6.33 -2.76 -6.08
CA LYS A 6 7.31 -2.75 -7.17
C LYS A 6 8.60 -1.99 -6.81
N MET A 7 8.55 -1.20 -5.74
CA MET A 7 9.65 -0.43 -5.19
C MET A 7 9.72 -0.67 -3.68
N SER A 8 10.90 -0.51 -3.06
CA SER A 8 11.02 -0.65 -1.61
C SER A 8 10.29 0.48 -0.89
N TYR A 9 9.48 0.13 0.12
CA TYR A 9 8.66 1.06 0.88
C TYR A 9 8.90 0.94 2.38
N LYS A 10 8.87 2.08 3.07
CA LYS A 10 8.86 2.12 4.54
C LYS A 10 7.55 2.74 5.03
N LEU A 11 6.70 1.92 5.62
CA LEU A 11 5.42 2.32 6.20
C LEU A 11 5.54 2.31 7.73
N GLY A 12 6.01 3.43 8.28
CA GLY A 12 6.32 3.54 9.70
C GLY A 12 7.49 2.62 10.09
N LEU A 13 7.22 1.62 10.93
CA LEU A 13 8.21 0.60 11.34
C LEU A 13 8.21 -0.64 10.43
N LEU A 14 7.32 -0.71 9.45
CA LEU A 14 7.26 -1.82 8.50
C LEU A 14 8.09 -1.47 7.26
N GLU A 15 8.93 -2.40 6.85
CA GLU A 15 9.74 -2.29 5.65
C GLU A 15 9.29 -3.36 4.66
N PHE A 16 9.00 -2.94 3.44
CA PHE A 16 8.59 -3.79 2.33
C PHE A 16 9.63 -3.69 1.22
N LYS A 17 10.12 -4.83 0.76
CA LYS A 17 11.02 -4.94 -0.39
C LYS A 17 10.22 -5.13 -1.67
N VAL A 18 10.91 -4.99 -2.79
CA VAL A 18 10.33 -5.31 -4.11
C VAL A 18 9.84 -6.76 -4.13
N GLY A 19 8.58 -6.94 -4.54
CA GLY A 19 7.88 -8.23 -4.56
C GLY A 19 7.15 -8.58 -3.27
N ASP A 20 7.38 -7.86 -2.17
CA ASP A 20 6.61 -8.10 -0.94
C ASP A 20 5.14 -7.73 -1.16
N GLN A 21 4.27 -8.47 -0.48
CA GLN A 21 2.83 -8.31 -0.58
C GLN A 21 2.23 -7.88 0.77
N LEU A 22 1.36 -6.88 0.73
CA LEU A 22 0.52 -6.50 1.86
C LEU A 22 -0.92 -6.94 1.60
N GLU A 23 -1.46 -7.75 2.50
CA GLU A 23 -2.86 -8.13 2.49
C GLU A 23 -3.75 -6.99 3.00
N ILE A 24 -4.78 -6.64 2.22
CA ILE A 24 -5.75 -5.62 2.60
C ILE A 24 -6.85 -6.31 3.40
N SER A 25 -6.73 -6.22 4.72
CA SER A 25 -7.68 -6.79 5.69
C SER A 25 -8.84 -5.83 5.99
N LYS A 26 -9.84 -6.29 6.74
CA LYS A 26 -10.98 -5.45 7.19
C LYS A 26 -10.57 -4.22 8.01
N ASN A 27 -9.38 -4.24 8.62
CA ASN A 27 -8.85 -3.15 9.45
C ASN A 27 -7.91 -2.22 8.67
N THR A 28 -7.85 -2.38 7.34
CA THR A 28 -7.02 -1.59 6.44
C THR A 28 -7.95 -0.81 5.52
N ILE A 29 -7.78 0.51 5.43
CA ILE A 29 -8.46 1.32 4.41
C ILE A 29 -7.50 1.46 3.24
N PHE A 30 -7.96 1.19 2.02
CA PHE A 30 -7.16 1.33 0.81
C PHE A 30 -8.03 1.87 -0.33
N GLU A 31 -7.81 3.14 -0.70
CA GLU A 31 -8.68 3.88 -1.62
C GLU A 31 -7.87 4.73 -2.62
N SER A 32 -8.39 4.93 -3.83
CA SER A 32 -7.79 5.86 -4.80
C SER A 32 -8.20 7.29 -4.44
N ILE A 33 -7.24 8.18 -4.18
CA ILE A 33 -7.53 9.58 -3.84
C ILE A 33 -7.42 10.53 -5.03
N ASN A 34 -6.59 10.20 -6.02
CA ASN A 34 -6.48 10.92 -7.29
C ASN A 34 -5.78 10.02 -8.33
N ASP A 35 -5.40 10.57 -9.48
CA ASP A 35 -4.78 9.81 -10.57
C ASP A 35 -3.40 9.24 -10.21
N LYS A 36 -2.70 9.82 -9.24
CA LYS A 36 -1.32 9.47 -8.87
C LYS A 36 -1.19 8.63 -7.62
N TYR A 37 -2.14 8.69 -6.70
CA TYR A 37 -2.00 8.11 -5.37
C TYR A 37 -3.17 7.21 -4.95
N TYR A 38 -2.82 6.17 -4.21
CA TYR A 38 -3.71 5.48 -3.29
C TYR A 38 -3.46 5.98 -1.86
N MET A 39 -4.52 6.11 -1.07
CA MET A 39 -4.43 6.27 0.37
C MET A 39 -4.55 4.91 1.03
N LEU A 40 -3.60 4.60 1.92
CA LEU A 40 -3.57 3.42 2.76
C LEU A 40 -3.64 3.85 4.23
N ILE A 41 -4.65 3.40 4.98
CA ILE A 41 -4.66 3.52 6.44
C ILE A 41 -4.34 2.14 7.01
N LEU A 42 -3.19 2.04 7.66
CA LEU A 42 -2.67 0.81 8.25
C LEU A 42 -2.30 1.08 9.71
N LYS A 43 -2.89 0.30 10.62
CA LYS A 43 -2.69 0.46 12.09
C LYS A 43 -2.98 1.89 12.57
N GLY A 44 -4.01 2.54 12.01
CA GLY A 44 -4.42 3.90 12.36
C GLY A 44 -3.54 5.03 11.80
N LEU A 45 -2.52 4.70 11.00
CA LEU A 45 -1.65 5.68 10.34
C LEU A 45 -1.95 5.74 8.85
N ARG A 46 -1.97 6.96 8.30
CA ARG A 46 -2.18 7.21 6.87
C ARG A 46 -0.85 7.21 6.12
N TYR A 47 -0.85 6.55 4.97
CA TYR A 47 0.24 6.50 4.00
C TYR A 47 -0.32 6.74 2.61
N ASP A 48 0.30 7.64 1.85
CA ASP A 48 -0.08 7.89 0.47
C ASP A 48 0.94 7.15 -0.43
N LEU A 49 0.45 6.14 -1.15
CA LEU A 49 1.25 5.26 -2.02
C LEU A 49 1.11 5.71 -3.47
N LEU A 50 2.21 5.83 -4.20
CA LEU A 50 2.17 6.08 -5.64
C LEU A 50 1.57 4.86 -6.35
N LYS A 51 0.68 5.11 -7.32
CA LYS A 51 0.05 4.02 -8.09
C LYS A 51 1.07 3.22 -8.90
N GLU A 52 2.12 3.87 -9.39
CA GLU A 52 3.16 3.22 -10.19
C GLU A 52 3.98 2.22 -9.36
N ASP A 53 4.18 2.52 -8.08
CA ASP A 53 5.02 1.76 -7.15
C ASP A 53 4.38 0.49 -6.62
N ILE A 54 3.08 0.30 -6.84
CA ILE A 54 2.37 -0.89 -6.39
C ILE A 54 1.60 -1.55 -7.53
N LYS A 55 1.27 -2.83 -7.34
CA LYS A 55 0.38 -3.61 -8.20
C LYS A 55 -0.74 -4.16 -7.33
N ILE A 56 -1.98 -3.90 -7.70
CA ILE A 56 -3.13 -4.53 -7.03
C ILE A 56 -3.29 -5.95 -7.58
N ILE A 57 -3.39 -6.93 -6.70
CA ILE A 57 -3.62 -8.34 -7.00
C ILE A 57 -4.94 -8.73 -6.34
N GLN A 58 -5.91 -9.20 -7.12
CA GLN A 58 -7.22 -9.62 -6.61
C GLN A 58 -7.13 -10.95 -5.86
#